data_AF-A0A2E4D935-F1
#
_entry.id   AF-A0A2E4D935-F1
#
_cell.length_a   1.000
_cell.length_b   1.000
_cell.length_c   1.000
_cell.angle_alpha   90.00
_cell.angle_beta   90.00
_cell.angle_gamma   90.00
#
_symmetry.space_group_name_H-M   'P 1'
#
loop_
_entity.id
_entity.type
_entity.pdbx_description
1 polymer ?
#
loop_
_entity_poly.entity_id
_entity_poly.type
_entity_poly.pdbx_seq_one_letter_code
_entity_poly.pdbx_strand_id
1 'polypeptide(L)' 'MFGLFKSNPTKKLRKQHDLLLEKAVHAQRNGKMAEYAKLYTEADKLFKEIEKIEKDQTDKKNK' A
#
# COMPACT_ATOMS: atom_id res chain seq x y z
N MET A 1 5.41 -0.44 -29.61
CA MET A 1 6.14 -0.19 -28.35
C MET A 1 5.36 -0.81 -27.19
N PHE A 2 5.53 -2.11 -26.91
CA PHE A 2 4.79 -2.86 -25.88
C PHE A 2 5.76 -3.44 -24.83
N GLY A 3 6.44 -2.55 -24.10
CA GLY A 3 7.41 -2.93 -23.06
C GLY A 3 6.86 -2.90 -21.62
N LEU A 4 5.55 -2.73 -21.42
CA LEU A 4 4.99 -2.32 -20.12
C LEU A 4 4.32 -3.44 -19.29
N PHE A 5 4.43 -4.72 -19.67
CA PHE A 5 3.84 -5.83 -18.90
C PHE A 5 4.75 -6.41 -17.80
N LYS A 6 5.69 -5.62 -17.26
CA LYS A 6 6.12 -5.88 -15.87
C LYS A 6 5.01 -5.40 -14.96
N SER A 7 3.97 -6.21 -14.84
CA SER A 7 2.89 -6.00 -13.87
C SER A 7 3.53 -6.08 -12.49
N ASN A 8 3.90 -4.92 -11.91
CA ASN A 8 4.26 -4.86 -10.51
C ASN A 8 3.01 -5.31 -9.74
N PRO A 9 3.00 -6.52 -9.14
CA PRO A 9 1.81 -7.04 -8.47
C PRO A 9 1.42 -6.14 -7.29
N THR A 10 2.38 -5.42 -6.72
CA THR A 10 2.20 -4.46 -5.64
C THR A 10 1.62 -3.13 -6.11
N LYS A 11 1.53 -2.84 -7.41
CA LYS A 11 1.00 -1.56 -7.91
C LYS A 11 -0.46 -1.33 -7.51
N LYS A 12 -1.28 -2.40 -7.48
CA LYS A 12 -2.67 -2.33 -6.99
C LYS A 12 -2.72 -2.07 -5.50
N LEU A 13 -1.89 -2.79 -4.73
CA LEU A 13 -1.79 -2.64 -3.29
C LEU A 13 -1.33 -1.23 -2.89
N ARG A 14 -0.30 -0.69 -3.56
CA ARG A 14 0.18 0.69 -3.32
C ARG A 14 -0.92 1.73 -3.51
N LYS A 15 -1.73 1.60 -4.57
CA LYS A 15 -2.90 2.47 -4.76
C LYS A 15 -3.92 2.35 -3.62
N GLN A 16 -4.16 1.14 -3.11
CA GLN A 16 -5.07 0.95 -1.98
C GLN A 16 -4.52 1.55 -0.69
N HIS A 17 -3.21 1.40 -0.44
CA HIS A 17 -2.52 2.05 0.67
C HIS A 17 -2.69 3.58 0.61
N ASP A 18 -2.46 4.19 -0.55
CA ASP A 18 -2.56 5.65 -0.72
C ASP A 18 -3.99 6.14 -0.45
N LEU A 19 -5.01 5.39 -0.91
CA LEU A 19 -6.41 5.68 -0.63
C LEU A 19 -6.75 5.57 0.86
N LEU A 20 -6.17 4.62 1.58
CA LEU A 20 -6.36 4.48 3.04
C LEU A 20 -5.73 5.66 3.78
N LEU A 21 -4.54 6.10 3.38
CA LEU A 21 -3.89 7.28 3.96
C LEU A 21 -4.67 8.56 3.69
N GLU A 22 -5.17 8.74 2.46
CA GLU A 22 -6.01 9.89 2.12
C GLU A 22 -7.26 9.94 3.01
N LYS A 23 -7.96 8.81 3.16
CA LYS A 23 -9.10 8.70 4.08
C LYS A 23 -8.70 8.96 5.53
N ALA A 24 -7.54 8.48 5.97
CA ALA A 24 -7.04 8.73 7.31
C ALA A 24 -6.83 10.23 7.54
N VAL A 25 -6.20 10.94 6.61
CA VAL A 25 -6.00 12.41 6.68
C VAL A 25 -7.34 13.14 6.73
N HIS A 26 -8.32 12.71 5.92
CA HIS A 26 -9.67 13.26 6.01
C HIS A 26 -10.33 13.00 7.37
N ALA A 27 -10.20 11.79 7.92
CA ALA A 27 -10.70 11.44 9.25
C ALA A 27 -10.04 12.30 10.34
N GLN A 28 -8.72 12.49 10.28
CA GLN A 28 -7.97 13.34 11.20
C GLN A 28 -8.47 14.79 11.15
N ARG A 29 -8.60 15.37 9.95
CA ARG A 29 -9.11 16.74 9.74
C ARG A 29 -10.53 16.92 10.25
N ASN A 30 -11.35 15.87 10.17
CA ASN A 30 -12.72 15.85 10.67
C ASN A 30 -12.82 15.54 12.17
N GLY A 31 -11.70 15.41 12.89
CA GLY A 31 -11.69 15.11 14.33
C GLY A 31 -11.94 13.64 14.69
N LYS A 32 -11.98 12.73 13.71
CA LYS A 32 -12.34 11.32 13.90
C LYS A 32 -11.12 10.46 14.22
N MET A 33 -10.59 10.59 15.44
CA MET A 33 -9.34 9.93 15.84
C MET A 33 -9.40 8.41 15.83
N ALA A 34 -10.52 7.81 16.25
CA ALA A 34 -10.70 6.36 16.21
C ALA A 34 -10.73 5.81 14.77
N GLU A 35 -11.32 6.56 13.84
CA GLU A 35 -11.37 6.20 12.42
C GLU A 35 -9.99 6.37 11.78
N TYR A 36 -9.29 7.46 12.08
CA TYR A 36 -7.89 7.67 11.68
C TYR A 36 -7.00 6.50 12.13
N ALA A 37 -7.04 6.12 13.41
CA ALA A 37 -6.22 5.03 13.94
C ALA A 37 -6.48 3.70 13.23
N LYS A 38 -7.76 3.40 12.92
CA LYS A 38 -8.12 2.20 12.15
C LYS A 38 -7.57 2.25 10.72
N LEU A 39 -7.84 3.34 10.00
CA LEU A 39 -7.41 3.52 8.60
C LEU A 39 -5.87 3.51 8.47
N TYR A 40 -5.18 4.16 9.39
CA TYR A 40 -3.71 4.17 9.44
C TYR A 40 -3.15 2.77 9.71
N THR A 41 -3.76 2.01 10.63
CA THR A 41 -3.37 0.63 10.92
C THR A 41 -3.59 -0.29 9.71
N GLU A 42 -4.69 -0.10 8.99
CA GLU A 42 -4.96 -0.83 7.74
C GLU A 42 -3.94 -0.49 6.66
N ALA A 43 -3.58 0.79 6.51
CA ALA A 43 -2.53 1.22 5.59
C ALA A 43 -1.19 0.55 5.95
N ASP A 44 -0.77 0.60 7.21
CA ASP A 44 0.51 0.00 7.66
C ASP A 44 0.57 -1.52 7.40
N LYS A 45 -0.54 -2.24 7.63
CA LYS A 45 -0.62 -3.67 7.27
C LYS A 45 -0.42 -3.91 5.78
N LEU A 46 -1.07 -3.10 4.95
CA LEU A 46 -1.00 -3.20 3.50
C LEU A 46 0.41 -2.86 2.98
N PHE A 47 1.07 -1.89 3.61
CA PHE A 47 2.47 -1.55 3.33
C PHE A 47 3.41 -2.71 3.65
N LYS A 48 3.24 -3.37 4.80
CA LYS A 48 4.03 -4.56 5.16
C LYS A 48 3.83 -5.72 4.19
N GLU A 49 2.63 -5.90 3.66
CA GLU A 49 2.37 -6.90 2.61
C GLU A 49 3.09 -6.55 1.31
N ILE A 50 3.05 -5.28 0.90
CA ILE A 50 3.80 -4.78 -0.27
C ILE A 50 5.29 -5.06 -0.12
N GLU A 51 5.88 -4.73 1.03
CA GLU A 51 7.31 -4.96 1.28
C GLU A 51 7.69 -6.43 1.20
N LYS A 52 6.86 -7.33 1.73
CA LYS A 52 7.10 -8.78 1.64
C LYS A 52 7.08 -9.25 0.20
N ILE A 53 6.07 -8.85 -0.57
CA ILE A 53 5.96 -9.23 -1.98
C ILE A 53 7.13 -8.67 -2.78
N GLU A 54 7.55 -7.43 -2.53
CA GLU A 54 8.68 -6.82 -3.25
C GLU A 54 10.01 -7.48 -2.90
N LYS A 55 10.25 -7.83 -1.63
CA LYS A 55 11.42 -8.62 -1.22
C LYS A 55 11.43 -9.98 -1.91
N ASP A 56 10.32 -10.73 -1.84
CA ASP A 56 10.18 -12.03 -2.49
C ASP A 56 10.39 -11.96 -4.01
N GLN A 57 9.94 -10.89 -4.66
CA GLN A 57 10.15 -10.68 -6.09
C GLN A 57 11.58 -10.32 -6.45
N THR A 58 12.27 -9.56 -5.59
CA THR A 58 13.66 -9.18 -5.79
C THR A 58 14.57 -10.39 -5.63
N ASP A 59 14.30 -11.24 -4.63
CA ASP A 59 15.06 -12.47 -4.38
C ASP A 59 14.87 -13.50 -5.51
N LYS A 60 13.66 -13.63 -6.07
CA LYS A 60 13.40 -14.49 -7.23
C LYS A 60 14.05 -14.02 -8.54
N LYS A 61 14.41 -12.75 -8.64
CA LYS A 61 15.03 -12.16 -9.84
C LYS A 61 16.55 -12.29 -9.84
N ASN A 62 17.15 -12.48 -8.66
CA ASN A 62 18.60 -12.62 -8.46
C ASN A 62 19.06 -14.10 -8.35
N LYS A 63 18.15 -15.06 -8.58
CA LYS A 63 18.43 -16.51 -8.63
C LYS A 63 18.13 -17.04 -10.01
#